data_AF-A0A0G3XEC6-F1
#
_entry.id   AF-A0A0G3XEC6-F1
#
_cell.length_a   1.000
_cell.length_b   1.000
_cell.length_c   1.000
_cell.angle_alpha   90.00
_cell.angle_beta   90.00
_cell.angle_gamma   90.00
#
_symmetry.space_group_name_H-M   'P 1'
#
loop_
_entity.id
_entity.type
_entity.pdbx_description
1 polymer ?
#
loop_
_entity_poly.entity_id
_entity_poly.type
_entity_poly.pdbx_seq_one_letter_code
_entity_poly.pdbx_strand_id
1 'polypeptide(L)'
;MVVVGGLGLLFAIAARNTRRQINTTFARRKNLEQSEFLALMYNDCAPEAAEFLWETTKFYLAPRLTPHPDDDLFRDLPIDDEDWSIDWPRDFARQYGFSESDLPEWPKEQPVTIRNYGRWLSTGIR
;
A
#
# COMPACT_ATOMS: atom_id res chain seq x y z
N MET A 1 1.39 29.91 -23.88
CA MET A 1 0.97 28.51 -24.08
C MET A 1 2.16 27.54 -23.94
N VAL A 2 2.84 27.53 -22.80
CA VAL A 2 3.97 26.59 -22.54
C VAL A 2 3.64 25.69 -21.34
N VAL A 3 2.88 26.20 -20.37
CA VAL A 3 2.44 25.47 -19.17
C VAL A 3 1.52 24.29 -19.50
N VAL A 4 0.60 24.44 -20.46
CA VAL A 4 -0.36 23.38 -20.84
C VAL A 4 0.33 22.19 -21.54
N GLY A 5 1.34 22.45 -22.38
CA GLY A 5 2.11 21.40 -23.05
C GLY A 5 3.03 20.63 -22.08
N GLY A 6 3.62 21.34 -21.11
CA GLY A 6 4.45 20.73 -20.06
C GLY A 6 3.65 19.79 -19.15
N LEU A 7 2.46 20.20 -18.71
CA LEU A 7 1.56 19.36 -17.90
C LEU A 7 1.13 18.09 -18.63
N GLY A 8 0.73 18.21 -19.91
CA GLY A 8 0.35 17.05 -20.71
C GLY A 8 1.47 16.01 -20.85
N LEU A 9 2.72 16.47 -21.00
CA LEU A 9 3.88 15.60 -21.06
C LEU A 9 4.16 14.91 -19.70
N LEU A 10 4.06 15.63 -18.58
CA LEU A 10 4.23 15.07 -17.24
C LEU A 10 3.19 13.98 -16.94
N PHE A 11 1.91 14.23 -17.25
CA PHE A 11 0.86 13.21 -17.10
C PHE A 11 1.10 11.98 -17.97
N ALA A 12 1.56 12.17 -19.22
CA ALA A 12 1.87 11.04 -20.10
C ALA A 12 3.04 10.18 -19.58
N ILE A 13 4.08 10.82 -19.01
CA ILE A 13 5.22 10.13 -18.40
C ILE A 13 4.78 9.37 -17.15
N ALA A 14 4.04 10.01 -16.25
CA ALA A 14 3.51 9.38 -15.04
C ALA A 14 2.67 8.15 -15.38
N ALA A 15 1.70 8.30 -16.29
CA ALA A 15 0.84 7.19 -16.72
C ALA A 15 1.63 6.03 -17.34
N ARG A 16 2.70 6.32 -18.10
CA ARG A 16 3.58 5.29 -18.67
C ARG A 16 4.37 4.55 -17.58
N ASN A 17 4.89 5.27 -16.59
CA ASN A 17 5.66 4.68 -15.50
C ASN A 17 4.78 3.80 -14.61
N THR A 18 3.60 4.28 -14.22
CA THR A 18 2.59 3.49 -13.49
C THR A 18 2.22 2.22 -14.23
N ARG A 19 1.97 2.28 -15.54
CA ARG A 19 1.66 1.09 -16.35
C ARG A 19 2.82 0.09 -16.37
N ARG A 20 4.06 0.57 -16.48
CA ARG A 20 5.25 -0.29 -16.46
C ARG A 20 5.43 -0.96 -15.10
N GLN A 21 5.24 -0.23 -14.01
CA GLN A 21 5.30 -0.73 -12.66
C GLN A 21 4.27 -1.86 -12.46
N ILE A 22 3.00 -1.59 -12.75
CA ILE A 22 1.91 -2.58 -12.66
C ILE A 22 2.24 -3.85 -13.47
N ASN A 23 2.68 -3.70 -14.73
CA ASN A 23 2.98 -4.83 -15.59
C ASN A 23 4.18 -5.65 -15.09
N THR A 24 5.19 -4.98 -14.52
CA THR A 24 6.38 -5.64 -13.96
C THR A 24 6.00 -6.46 -12.72
N THR A 25 5.21 -5.86 -11.82
CA THR A 25 4.71 -6.53 -10.63
C THR A 25 3.82 -7.71 -10.99
N PHE A 26 2.89 -7.52 -11.94
CA PHE A 26 2.02 -8.58 -12.45
C PHE A 26 2.81 -9.75 -13.07
N ALA A 27 3.91 -9.48 -13.78
CA ALA A 27 4.73 -10.52 -14.38
C ALA A 27 5.57 -11.30 -13.36
N ARG A 28 5.89 -10.70 -12.21
CA ARG A 28 6.80 -11.29 -11.20
C ARG A 28 6.08 -12.19 -10.20
N ARG A 29 4.79 -11.97 -9.94
CA ARG A 29 4.03 -12.74 -8.93
C ARG A 29 2.60 -13.03 -9.36
N LYS A 30 1.99 -14.02 -8.70
CA LYS A 30 0.54 -14.25 -8.82
C LYS A 30 -0.25 -13.16 -8.10
N ASN A 31 -1.44 -12.85 -8.61
CA ASN A 31 -2.46 -12.18 -7.83
C ASN A 31 -3.04 -13.17 -6.83
N LEU A 32 -3.21 -12.72 -5.59
CA LEU A 32 -3.84 -13.48 -4.53
C LEU A 32 -5.33 -13.20 -4.50
N GLU A 33 -6.09 -14.18 -4.03
CA GLU A 33 -7.43 -13.95 -3.50
C GLU A 33 -7.36 -13.39 -2.08
N GLN A 34 -8.43 -12.75 -1.62
CA GLN A 34 -8.48 -12.13 -0.28
C GLN A 34 -8.14 -13.14 0.82
N SER A 35 -8.72 -14.33 0.76
CA SER A 35 -8.47 -15.38 1.75
C SER A 35 -7.01 -15.86 1.75
N GLU A 36 -6.37 -15.94 0.58
CA GLU A 36 -4.94 -16.28 0.49
C GLU A 36 -4.07 -15.18 1.10
N PHE A 37 -4.39 -13.91 0.81
CA PHE A 37 -3.69 -12.77 1.39
C PHE A 37 -3.80 -12.73 2.91
N LEU A 38 -5.01 -12.86 3.46
CA LEU A 38 -5.24 -12.88 4.90
C LEU A 38 -4.51 -14.06 5.55
N ALA A 39 -4.53 -15.24 4.94
CA ALA A 39 -3.80 -16.41 5.43
C ALA A 39 -2.27 -16.17 5.48
N LEU A 40 -1.70 -15.47 4.49
CA LEU A 40 -0.28 -15.14 4.47
C LEU A 40 0.11 -14.04 5.47
N MET A 41 -0.83 -13.19 5.88
CA MET A 41 -0.62 -12.11 6.87
C MET A 41 -0.92 -12.55 8.30
N TYR A 42 -1.62 -13.68 8.49
CA TYR A 42 -2.15 -14.14 9.78
C TYR A 42 -1.13 -14.19 10.92
N ASN A 43 0.10 -14.62 10.65
CA ASN A 43 1.16 -14.71 11.67
C ASN A 43 1.95 -13.41 11.85
N ASP A 44 1.73 -12.42 10.99
CA ASP A 44 2.53 -11.20 10.95
C ASP A 44 1.83 -10.00 11.57
N CYS A 45 0.52 -9.91 11.42
CA CYS A 45 -0.23 -8.73 11.88
C CYS A 45 -1.59 -9.13 12.44
N ALA A 46 -2.21 -8.19 13.16
CA ALA A 46 -3.59 -8.30 13.57
C ALA A 46 -4.50 -8.49 12.34
N PRO A 47 -5.56 -9.32 12.43
CA PRO A 47 -6.54 -9.50 11.36
C PRO A 47 -7.08 -8.17 10.82
N GLU A 48 -7.35 -7.22 11.72
CA GLU A 48 -7.83 -5.87 11.44
C GLU A 48 -6.90 -5.10 10.50
N ALA A 49 -5.59 -5.22 10.72
CA ALA A 49 -4.57 -4.58 9.88
C ALA A 49 -4.48 -5.26 8.51
N ALA A 50 -4.59 -6.59 8.45
CA ALA A 50 -4.59 -7.33 7.20
C ALA A 50 -5.81 -6.98 6.34
N GLU A 51 -7.01 -6.98 6.94
CA GLU A 51 -8.25 -6.63 6.26
C GLU A 51 -8.24 -5.18 5.77
N PHE A 52 -7.81 -4.24 6.61
CA PHE A 52 -7.63 -2.85 6.21
C PHE A 52 -6.70 -2.73 5.00
N LEU A 53 -5.53 -3.37 5.04
CA LEU A 53 -4.58 -3.30 3.93
C LEU A 53 -5.13 -3.89 2.64
N TRP A 54 -5.88 -4.98 2.74
CA TRP A 54 -6.54 -5.57 1.58
C TRP A 54 -7.52 -4.59 0.93
N GLU A 55 -8.44 -4.04 1.71
CA GLU A 55 -9.48 -3.14 1.17
C GLU A 55 -8.90 -1.82 0.68
N THR A 56 -7.97 -1.22 1.42
CA THR A 56 -7.36 0.07 1.08
C THR A 56 -6.53 -0.03 -0.20
N THR A 57 -5.68 -1.05 -0.33
CA THR A 57 -4.84 -1.23 -1.54
C THR A 57 -5.68 -1.54 -2.78
N LYS A 58 -6.83 -2.22 -2.63
CA LYS A 58 -7.69 -2.58 -3.76
C LYS A 58 -8.18 -1.36 -4.54
N PHE A 59 -8.38 -0.21 -3.89
CA PHE A 59 -8.73 1.05 -4.56
C PHE A 59 -7.69 1.47 -5.61
N TYR A 60 -6.40 1.30 -5.29
CA TYR A 60 -5.28 1.69 -6.15
C TYR A 60 -4.94 0.62 -7.19
N LEU A 61 -5.16 -0.65 -6.87
CA LEU A 61 -4.69 -1.80 -7.67
C LEU A 61 -5.73 -2.36 -8.65
N ALA A 62 -7.01 -2.19 -8.34
CA ALA A 62 -8.09 -2.72 -9.18
C ALA A 62 -8.12 -2.03 -10.56
N PRO A 63 -8.53 -2.76 -11.63
CA PRO A 63 -8.90 -4.18 -11.65
C PRO A 63 -7.72 -5.13 -11.96
N ARG A 64 -6.47 -4.64 -12.00
CA ARG A 64 -5.33 -5.37 -12.60
C ARG A 64 -4.50 -6.15 -11.60
N LEU A 65 -4.38 -5.64 -10.38
CA LEU A 65 -3.58 -6.24 -9.32
C LEU A 65 -4.44 -6.48 -8.08
N THR A 66 -4.02 -7.46 -7.30
CA THR A 66 -4.41 -7.61 -5.89
C THR A 66 -3.16 -7.46 -5.03
N PRO A 67 -3.26 -7.00 -3.79
CA PRO A 67 -2.08 -6.83 -2.93
C PRO A 67 -1.41 -8.17 -2.64
N HIS A 68 -0.09 -8.16 -2.52
CA HIS A 68 0.70 -9.27 -2.02
C HIS A 68 1.53 -8.83 -0.81
N PRO A 69 1.69 -9.64 0.25
CA PRO A 69 2.44 -9.25 1.45
C PRO A 69 3.86 -8.74 1.19
N ASP A 70 4.51 -9.30 0.16
CA ASP A 70 5.89 -8.97 -0.19
C ASP A 70 6.01 -7.82 -1.20
N ASP A 71 4.89 -7.23 -1.65
CA ASP A 71 4.96 -6.04 -2.51
C ASP A 71 5.44 -4.84 -1.69
N ASP A 72 6.39 -4.11 -2.26
CA ASP A 72 6.81 -2.80 -1.77
C ASP A 72 5.76 -1.75 -2.16
N LEU A 73 5.23 -1.03 -1.17
CA LEU A 73 4.16 -0.03 -1.35
C LEU A 73 4.56 1.06 -2.34
N PHE A 74 5.85 1.40 -2.42
CA PHE A 74 6.35 2.46 -3.30
C PHE A 74 6.90 1.93 -4.62
N ARG A 75 7.66 0.83 -4.59
CA ARG A 75 8.39 0.33 -5.76
C ARG A 75 7.58 -0.62 -6.63
N ASP A 76 6.73 -1.43 -6.02
CA ASP A 76 5.95 -2.45 -6.75
C ASP A 76 4.52 -2.00 -7.01
N LEU A 77 3.98 -1.18 -6.10
CA LEU A 77 2.61 -0.66 -6.19
C LEU A 77 2.63 0.82 -6.58
N PRO A 78 1.62 1.28 -7.34
CA PRO A 78 1.50 2.69 -7.72
C PRO A 78 0.84 3.51 -6.60
N ILE A 79 1.35 3.39 -5.38
CA ILE A 79 0.86 4.12 -4.19
C ILE A 79 1.86 5.23 -3.89
N ASP A 80 1.35 6.44 -3.63
CA ASP A 80 2.20 7.58 -3.33
C ASP A 80 2.73 7.49 -1.89
N ASP A 81 3.83 8.19 -1.60
CA ASP A 81 4.43 8.17 -0.28
C ASP A 81 3.53 8.81 0.79
N GLU A 82 2.85 9.90 0.46
CA GLU A 82 1.89 10.58 1.32
C GLU A 82 0.69 9.68 1.69
N ASP A 83 0.21 8.85 0.75
CA ASP A 83 -0.93 7.96 0.98
C ASP A 83 -0.63 7.00 2.15
N TRP A 84 0.44 6.22 2.06
CA TRP A 84 0.74 5.19 3.06
C TRP A 84 1.40 5.75 4.32
N SER A 85 2.09 6.90 4.24
CA SER A 85 2.81 7.46 5.39
C SER A 85 1.98 8.41 6.25
N ILE A 86 0.91 9.00 5.70
CA ILE A 86 0.08 10.00 6.40
C ILE A 86 -1.39 9.57 6.43
N ASP A 87 -1.97 9.25 5.28
CA ASP A 87 -3.42 9.06 5.20
C ASP A 87 -3.86 7.72 5.80
N TRP A 88 -3.14 6.64 5.46
CA TRP A 88 -3.49 5.29 5.91
C TRP A 88 -3.35 5.07 7.42
N PRO A 89 -2.28 5.52 8.11
CA PRO A 89 -2.17 5.40 9.56
C PRO A 89 -3.33 6.09 10.28
N ARG A 90 -3.69 7.29 9.81
CA ARG A 90 -4.80 8.10 10.34
C ARG A 90 -6.14 7.41 10.14
N ASP A 91 -6.40 6.90 8.93
CA ASP A 91 -7.66 6.22 8.60
C ASP A 91 -7.82 4.93 9.39
N PHE A 92 -6.74 4.16 9.54
CA PHE A 92 -6.70 2.96 10.36
C PHE A 92 -6.96 3.28 11.84
N ALA A 93 -6.25 4.26 12.41
CA ALA A 93 -6.43 4.69 13.79
C ALA A 93 -7.88 5.13 14.07
N ARG A 94 -8.45 5.92 13.15
CA ARG A 94 -9.86 6.34 13.21
C ARG A 94 -10.83 5.16 13.14
N GLN A 95 -10.57 4.18 12.28
CA GLN A 95 -11.43 3.01 12.11
C GLN A 95 -11.48 2.13 13.36
N TYR A 96 -10.36 1.99 14.07
CA TYR A 96 -10.23 1.10 15.23
C TYR A 96 -10.22 1.83 16.59
N GLY A 97 -10.46 3.14 16.60
CA GLY A 97 -10.75 3.90 17.81
C GLY A 97 -9.53 4.26 18.66
N PHE A 98 -8.35 4.41 18.05
CA PHE A 98 -7.13 4.86 18.72
C PHE A 98 -6.54 6.11 18.02
N SER A 99 -5.51 6.73 18.60
CA SER A 99 -4.87 7.91 18.02
C SER A 99 -3.72 7.50 17.10
N GLU A 100 -3.58 8.15 15.94
CA GLU A 100 -2.41 7.95 15.06
C GLU A 100 -1.09 8.16 15.81
N SER A 101 -1.07 9.09 16.78
CA SER A 101 0.10 9.33 17.64
C SER A 101 0.50 8.15 18.53
N ASP A 102 -0.36 7.15 18.66
CA ASP A 102 -0.07 5.92 19.42
C ASP A 102 0.77 4.94 18.59
N LEU A 103 0.87 5.15 17.27
CA LEU A 103 1.78 4.39 16.42
C LEU A 103 3.22 4.88 16.63
N PRO A 104 4.18 3.96 16.77
CA PRO A 104 5.59 4.33 16.83
C PRO A 104 6.04 4.90 15.48
N GLU A 105 7.15 5.63 15.45
CA GLU A 105 7.76 6.03 14.19
C GLU A 105 8.09 4.81 13.31
N TRP A 106 7.94 4.96 11.99
CA TRP A 106 8.32 3.91 11.05
C TRP A 106 9.81 3.57 11.16
N PRO A 107 10.20 2.29 11.26
CA PRO A 107 11.61 1.92 11.33
C PRO A 107 12.33 2.21 10.00
N LYS A 108 13.27 3.17 10.01
CA LYS A 108 13.98 3.67 8.79
C LYS A 108 14.71 2.60 7.98
N GLU A 109 15.11 1.51 8.63
CA GLU A 109 15.85 0.41 8.02
C GLU A 109 14.94 -0.67 7.44
N GLN A 110 13.64 -0.61 7.73
CA GLN A 110 12.68 -1.63 7.33
C GLN A 110 12.09 -1.33 5.94
N PRO A 111 12.11 -2.30 5.01
CA PRO A 111 11.45 -2.15 3.72
C PRO A 111 9.95 -1.90 3.88
N VAL A 112 9.41 -0.97 3.09
CA VAL A 112 7.99 -0.58 3.12
C VAL A 112 7.15 -1.57 2.32
N THR A 113 7.19 -2.84 2.75
CA THR A 113 6.34 -3.89 2.19
C THR A 113 4.98 -3.92 2.88
N ILE A 114 3.95 -4.44 2.21
CA ILE A 114 2.62 -4.63 2.82
C ILE A 114 2.74 -5.40 4.15
N ARG A 115 3.55 -6.45 4.21
CA ARG A 115 3.74 -7.27 5.43
C ARG A 115 4.32 -6.47 6.59
N ASN A 116 5.40 -5.72 6.34
CA ASN A 116 6.02 -4.90 7.38
C ASN A 116 5.09 -3.77 7.80
N TYR A 117 4.32 -3.22 6.86
CA TYR A 117 3.38 -2.17 7.16
C TYR A 117 2.21 -2.66 8.02
N GLY A 118 1.67 -3.84 7.73
CA GLY A 118 0.68 -4.50 8.59
C GLY A 118 1.18 -4.78 10.00
N ARG A 119 2.43 -5.26 10.14
CA ARG A 119 3.09 -5.45 11.44
C ARG A 119 3.13 -4.15 12.23
N TRP A 120 3.53 -3.06 11.59
CA TRP A 120 3.63 -1.75 12.21
C TRP A 120 2.26 -1.20 12.63
N LEU A 121 1.24 -1.26 11.77
CA LEU A 121 -0.13 -0.86 12.11
C LEU A 121 -0.66 -1.63 13.33
N SER A 122 -0.37 -2.93 13.40
CA SER A 122 -0.81 -3.79 14.51
C SER A 122 -0.23 -3.39 15.86
N THR A 123 0.84 -2.59 15.89
CA THR A 123 1.38 -2.10 17.17
C THR A 123 0.46 -1.10 17.87
N GLY A 124 -0.48 -0.47 17.14
CA GLY A 124 -1.44 0.49 17.67
C GLY A 124 -2.72 -0.11 18.26
N ILE A 125 -3.15 -1.31 17.82
CA ILE A 125 -4.38 -1.98 18.31
C ILE A 125 -4.07 -2.83 19.56
N ARG A 126 -3.45 -2.25 20.58
CA ARG A 126 -3.16 -2.96 21.85
C ARG A 126 -4.35 -3.01 22.79
#